data_AF-A0A7J4LXX8-F1
#
_entry.id   AF-A0A7J4LXX8-F1
#
_cell.length_a   1.000
_cell.length_b   1.000
_cell.length_c   1.000
_cell.angle_alpha   90.00
_cell.angle_beta   90.00
_cell.angle_gamma   90.00
#
_symmetry.space_group_name_H-M   'P 1'
#
loop_
_entity.id
_entity.type
_entity.pdbx_description
1 polymer ?
#
loop_
_entity_poly.entity_id
_entity_poly.type
_entity_poly.pdbx_seq_one_letter_code
_entity_poly.pdbx_strand_id
1 'polypeptide(L)'
;MQNWKFVVVIDKGVIGKISEACLQQYWMNTAACHIVIVAYPQQAARYYGIRGERLYTIQNCAAVAENILLMAHYLGLGACWVGAFDEDMLKGAVNILPEYRPQMVISVGYPDETPPEPSEYTMENLLYLNKFKGGVSVIKDISEPWGVYSIKVEKAVRAYYDKLKQATGIGQKKSQSIIHQLSERGKKVQEKLQQKKK
;
A
#
# COMPACT_ATOMS: atom_id res chain seq x y z
N MET A 1 -4.96 -9.92 -16.10
CA MET A 1 -4.16 -10.97 -16.77
C MET A 1 -3.06 -11.39 -15.83
N GLN A 2 -2.80 -12.68 -15.66
CA GLN A 2 -1.73 -13.18 -14.78
C GLN A 2 -0.45 -13.40 -15.58
N ASN A 3 0.30 -12.33 -15.83
CA ASN A 3 1.55 -12.37 -16.61
C ASN A 3 2.80 -12.25 -15.74
N TRP A 4 2.78 -12.92 -14.59
CA TRP A 4 3.88 -13.00 -13.64
C TRP A 4 4.07 -14.44 -13.16
N LYS A 5 5.27 -14.74 -12.66
CA LYS A 5 5.62 -15.97 -11.95
C LYS A 5 6.43 -15.62 -10.71
N PHE A 6 6.62 -16.60 -9.85
CA PHE A 6 7.39 -16.48 -8.63
C PHE A 6 8.53 -17.49 -8.64
N VAL A 7 9.71 -17.05 -8.21
CA VAL A 7 10.79 -17.94 -7.80
C VAL A 7 10.93 -17.81 -6.29
N VAL A 8 10.55 -18.85 -5.55
CA VAL A 8 10.69 -18.90 -4.09
C VAL A 8 12.04 -19.52 -3.77
N VAL A 9 12.88 -18.78 -3.05
CA VAL A 9 14.25 -19.16 -2.74
C VAL A 9 14.42 -19.30 -1.24
N ILE A 10 14.79 -20.51 -0.82
CA ILE A 10 15.11 -20.88 0.56
C ILE A 10 16.56 -21.36 0.72
N ASP A 11 17.23 -21.67 -0.39
CA ASP A 11 18.62 -22.11 -0.40
C ASP A 11 19.55 -20.97 -0.01
N LYS A 12 20.34 -21.15 1.05
CA LYS A 12 21.21 -20.09 1.59
C LYS A 12 22.31 -19.66 0.63
N GLY A 13 22.80 -20.55 -0.23
CA GLY A 13 23.78 -20.21 -1.27
C GLY A 13 23.19 -19.32 -2.35
N VAL A 14 21.96 -19.59 -2.79
CA VAL A 14 21.22 -18.73 -3.74
C VAL A 14 20.82 -17.40 -3.10
N ILE A 15 20.41 -17.39 -1.83
CA ILE A 15 20.10 -16.16 -1.09
C ILE A 15 21.30 -15.22 -1.04
N GLY A 16 22.50 -15.74 -0.78
CA GLY A 16 23.73 -14.95 -0.85
C GLY A 16 23.89 -14.25 -2.21
N LYS A 17 23.71 -14.99 -3.31
CA LYS A 17 23.77 -14.42 -4.67
C LYS A 17 22.69 -13.37 -4.93
N ILE A 18 21.48 -13.55 -4.40
CA ILE A 18 20.41 -12.56 -4.48
C ILE A 18 20.81 -11.29 -3.74
N SER A 19 21.38 -11.38 -2.53
CA SER A 19 21.80 -10.21 -1.77
C SER A 19 22.90 -9.40 -2.49
N GLU A 20 23.83 -10.08 -3.16
CA GLU A 20 24.85 -9.47 -4.02
C GLU A 20 24.18 -8.72 -5.19
N ALA A 21 23.25 -9.38 -5.89
CA ALA A 21 22.50 -8.79 -6.99
C ALA A 21 21.62 -7.61 -6.53
N CYS A 22 21.10 -7.64 -5.31
CA CYS A 22 20.33 -6.56 -4.67
C CYS A 22 21.24 -5.43 -4.15
N LEU A 23 22.33 -5.13 -4.84
CA LEU A 23 23.30 -4.09 -4.48
C LEU A 23 23.88 -4.27 -3.06
N GLN A 24 24.26 -5.51 -2.74
CA GLN A 24 24.94 -5.86 -1.48
C GLN A 24 24.10 -5.60 -0.22
N GLN A 25 22.78 -5.71 -0.32
CA GLN A 25 21.86 -5.59 0.81
C GLN A 25 21.89 -6.85 1.69
N TYR A 26 23.00 -7.07 2.41
CA TYR A 26 23.24 -8.32 3.16
C TYR A 26 22.30 -8.57 4.35
N TRP A 27 21.61 -7.53 4.84
CA TRP A 27 20.55 -7.69 5.86
C TRP A 27 19.48 -8.69 5.41
N MET A 28 19.29 -8.85 4.10
CA MET A 28 18.36 -9.78 3.49
C MET A 28 18.68 -11.25 3.79
N ASN A 29 19.94 -11.62 4.05
CA ASN A 29 20.38 -13.01 4.17
C ASN A 29 19.78 -13.77 5.38
N THR A 30 19.34 -13.02 6.39
CA THR A 30 18.72 -13.56 7.60
C THR A 30 17.25 -13.95 7.38
N ALA A 31 16.62 -13.46 6.31
CA ALA A 31 15.24 -13.79 5.98
C ALA A 31 15.06 -15.31 5.78
N ALA A 32 13.85 -15.79 6.09
CA ALA A 32 13.50 -17.20 5.96
C ALA A 32 13.40 -17.61 4.48
N CYS A 33 12.87 -16.73 3.63
CA CYS A 33 12.83 -16.93 2.19
C CYS A 33 12.82 -15.60 1.41
N HIS A 34 13.12 -15.70 0.11
CA HIS A 34 12.97 -14.61 -0.85
C HIS A 34 12.04 -15.04 -1.98
N ILE A 35 11.16 -14.14 -2.39
CA ILE A 35 10.24 -14.36 -3.51
C ILE A 35 10.63 -13.38 -4.62
N VAL A 36 11.24 -13.88 -5.68
CA VAL A 36 11.51 -13.08 -6.89
C VAL A 36 10.27 -13.09 -7.76
N ILE A 37 9.69 -11.92 -8.01
CA ILE A 37 8.53 -11.77 -8.90
C ILE A 37 9.05 -11.51 -10.31
N VAL A 38 8.68 -12.40 -11.23
CA VAL A 38 9.19 -12.41 -12.61
C VAL A 38 8.05 -12.10 -13.57
N ALA A 39 8.19 -11.02 -14.32
CA ALA A 39 7.27 -10.60 -15.36
C ALA A 39 7.44 -11.38 -16.66
N TYR A 40 6.33 -11.57 -17.37
CA TYR A 40 6.21 -12.11 -18.72
C TYR A 40 5.64 -11.01 -19.64
N PRO A 41 6.46 -10.05 -20.09
CA PRO A 41 5.98 -8.85 -20.79
C PRO A 41 5.27 -9.20 -22.11
N GLN A 42 5.73 -10.24 -22.80
CA GLN A 42 5.21 -10.64 -24.11
C GLN A 42 3.74 -11.10 -24.03
N GLN A 43 3.31 -11.66 -22.90
CA GLN A 43 1.91 -12.09 -22.74
C GLN A 43 0.96 -10.88 -22.76
N ALA A 44 1.27 -9.83 -22.01
CA ALA A 44 0.46 -8.61 -22.02
C ALA A 44 0.62 -7.85 -23.34
N ALA A 45 1.81 -7.90 -23.96
CA ALA A 45 2.06 -7.28 -25.26
C ALA A 45 1.14 -7.82 -26.37
N ARG A 46 0.82 -9.11 -26.36
CA ARG A 46 -0.11 -9.73 -27.34
C ARG A 46 -1.49 -9.07 -27.37
N TYR A 47 -1.98 -8.57 -26.23
CA TYR A 47 -3.32 -8.00 -26.12
C TYR A 47 -3.33 -6.48 -26.08
N TYR A 48 -2.27 -5.86 -25.56
CA TYR A 48 -2.23 -4.42 -25.29
C TYR A 48 -1.00 -3.71 -25.90
N GLY A 49 -0.26 -4.39 -26.76
CA GLY A 49 0.94 -3.87 -27.42
C GLY A 49 1.98 -3.35 -26.43
N ILE A 50 2.62 -2.24 -26.78
CA ILE A 50 3.69 -1.63 -25.98
C ILE A 50 3.25 -1.26 -24.56
N ARG A 51 1.96 -0.92 -24.36
CA ARG A 51 1.42 -0.63 -23.02
C ARG A 51 1.32 -1.88 -22.17
N GLY A 52 0.95 -3.00 -22.78
CA GLY A 52 0.96 -4.31 -22.12
C GLY A 52 2.35 -4.66 -21.61
N GLU A 53 3.33 -4.58 -22.49
CA GLU A 53 4.72 -4.90 -22.20
C GLU A 53 5.31 -4.01 -21.10
N ARG A 54 5.21 -2.68 -21.27
CA ARG A 54 5.99 -1.70 -20.48
C ARG A 54 5.28 -1.09 -19.29
N LEU A 55 3.95 -1.20 -19.20
CA LEU A 55 3.18 -0.56 -18.14
C LEU A 55 2.33 -1.57 -17.37
N TYR A 56 1.42 -2.27 -18.06
CA TYR A 56 0.47 -3.15 -17.38
C TYR A 56 1.17 -4.33 -16.72
N THR A 57 2.24 -4.84 -17.33
CA THR A 57 3.07 -5.89 -16.74
C THR A 57 3.68 -5.45 -15.40
N ILE A 58 4.21 -4.22 -15.32
CA ILE A 58 4.81 -3.68 -14.10
C ILE A 58 3.74 -3.49 -13.03
N GLN A 59 2.60 -2.88 -13.39
CA GLN A 59 1.48 -2.66 -12.47
C GLN A 59 0.91 -3.96 -11.91
N ASN A 60 0.78 -4.98 -12.76
CA ASN A 60 0.33 -6.30 -12.34
C ASN A 60 1.29 -6.94 -11.33
N CYS A 61 2.60 -6.84 -11.56
CA CYS A 61 3.62 -7.35 -10.63
C CYS A 61 3.62 -6.56 -9.30
N ALA A 62 3.46 -5.24 -9.36
CA ALA A 62 3.37 -4.40 -8.17
C ALA A 62 2.14 -4.72 -7.31
N ALA A 63 0.97 -4.89 -7.94
CA ALA A 63 -0.25 -5.22 -7.23
C ALA A 63 -0.19 -6.59 -6.53
N VAL A 64 0.45 -7.59 -7.17
CA VAL A 64 0.61 -8.91 -6.53
C VAL A 64 1.63 -8.88 -5.40
N ALA A 65 2.70 -8.08 -5.53
CA ALA A 65 3.68 -7.87 -4.47
C ALA A 65 3.04 -7.25 -3.24
N GLU A 66 2.23 -6.20 -3.42
CA GLU A 66 1.51 -5.56 -2.31
C GLU A 66 0.58 -6.54 -1.60
N ASN A 67 -0.15 -7.38 -2.36
CA ASN A 67 -0.97 -8.43 -1.75
C ASN A 67 -0.13 -9.43 -0.93
N ILE A 68 1.08 -9.79 -1.38
CA ILE A 68 2.00 -10.65 -0.62
C ILE A 68 2.43 -9.97 0.68
N LEU A 69 2.79 -8.68 0.63
CA LEU A 69 3.20 -7.91 1.81
C LEU A 69 2.07 -7.81 2.84
N LEU A 70 0.85 -7.49 2.39
CA LEU A 70 -0.33 -7.43 3.26
C LEU A 70 -0.64 -8.78 3.91
N MET A 71 -0.54 -9.87 3.15
CA MET A 71 -0.75 -11.22 3.68
C MET A 71 0.35 -11.65 4.66
N ALA A 72 1.61 -11.31 4.39
CA ALA A 72 2.71 -11.55 5.31
C ALA A 72 2.48 -10.83 6.65
N HIS A 73 2.10 -9.54 6.58
CA HIS A 73 1.75 -8.76 7.77
C HIS A 73 0.59 -9.37 8.55
N TYR A 74 -0.49 -9.77 7.87
CA TYR A 74 -1.64 -10.44 8.51
C TYR A 74 -1.24 -11.73 9.23
N LEU A 75 -0.27 -12.47 8.71
CA LEU A 75 0.25 -13.69 9.32
C LEU A 75 1.28 -13.45 10.44
N GLY A 76 1.56 -12.19 10.79
CA GLY A 76 2.57 -11.82 11.79
C GLY A 76 4.02 -11.98 11.30
N LEU A 77 4.23 -12.02 9.99
CA LEU A 77 5.56 -12.07 9.37
C LEU A 77 6.05 -10.65 9.05
N GLY A 78 7.37 -10.47 9.09
CA GLY A 78 8.04 -9.32 8.50
C GLY A 78 8.27 -9.59 7.01
N ALA A 79 8.01 -8.59 6.18
CA ALA A 79 8.31 -8.65 4.76
C ALA A 79 8.80 -7.31 4.23
N CYS A 80 9.73 -7.32 3.29
CA CYS A 80 10.27 -6.11 2.69
C CYS A 80 10.29 -6.21 1.16
N TRP A 81 9.83 -5.14 0.50
CA TRP A 81 9.97 -4.96 -0.94
C TRP A 81 11.38 -4.49 -1.27
N VAL A 82 12.10 -5.24 -2.10
CA VAL A 82 13.41 -4.86 -2.62
C VAL A 82 13.33 -4.66 -4.14
N GLY A 83 13.35 -3.39 -4.55
CA GLY A 83 13.37 -2.96 -5.95
C GLY A 83 14.75 -2.52 -6.46
N ALA A 84 15.73 -2.37 -5.57
CA ALA A 84 17.09 -2.00 -5.94
C ALA A 84 17.92 -3.27 -6.18
N PHE A 85 18.19 -3.58 -7.45
CA PHE A 85 19.00 -4.71 -7.86
C PHE A 85 19.58 -4.51 -9.26
N ASP A 86 20.70 -5.18 -9.54
CA ASP A 86 21.18 -5.40 -10.90
C ASP A 86 20.37 -6.54 -11.55
N GLU A 87 19.72 -6.24 -12.66
CA GLU A 87 18.79 -7.17 -13.30
C GLU A 87 19.48 -8.42 -13.83
N ASP A 88 20.65 -8.29 -14.45
CA ASP A 88 21.36 -9.40 -15.08
C ASP A 88 21.99 -10.32 -14.03
N MET A 89 22.53 -9.74 -12.95
CA MET A 89 22.98 -10.52 -11.78
C MET A 89 21.83 -11.27 -11.14
N LEU A 90 20.67 -10.63 -10.96
CA LEU A 90 19.50 -11.28 -10.36
C LEU A 90 18.97 -12.40 -11.27
N LYS A 91 18.93 -12.18 -12.59
CA LYS A 91 18.60 -13.23 -13.56
C LYS A 91 19.53 -14.42 -13.43
N GLY A 92 20.84 -14.19 -13.36
CA GLY A 92 21.85 -15.24 -13.18
C GLY A 92 21.73 -15.97 -11.84
N ALA A 93 21.38 -15.27 -10.76
CA ALA A 93 21.23 -15.87 -9.43
C ALA A 93 20.12 -16.93 -9.39
N VAL A 94 19.02 -16.70 -10.11
CA VAL A 94 17.82 -17.56 -10.10
C VAL A 94 17.46 -18.18 -11.46
N ASN A 95 18.40 -18.20 -12.40
CA ASN A 95 18.27 -18.79 -13.74
C ASN A 95 17.04 -18.29 -14.54
N ILE A 96 16.79 -16.99 -14.52
CA ILE A 96 15.73 -16.37 -15.32
C ILE A 96 16.25 -16.14 -16.76
N LEU A 97 15.47 -16.59 -17.75
CA LEU A 97 15.80 -16.41 -19.16
C LEU A 97 15.72 -14.92 -19.59
N PRO A 98 16.49 -14.48 -20.60
CA PRO A 98 16.61 -13.07 -20.97
C PRO A 98 15.29 -12.35 -21.32
N GLU A 99 14.34 -13.07 -21.90
CA GLU A 99 13.03 -12.55 -22.31
C GLU A 99 12.09 -12.25 -21.14
N TYR A 100 12.35 -12.81 -19.96
CA TYR A 100 11.60 -12.53 -18.74
C TYR A 100 12.32 -11.48 -17.90
N ARG A 101 11.56 -10.75 -17.09
CA ARG A 101 12.08 -9.60 -16.35
C ARG A 101 11.80 -9.78 -14.85
N PRO A 102 12.78 -9.95 -13.96
CA PRO A 102 12.51 -9.80 -12.55
C PRO A 102 12.04 -8.36 -12.30
N GLN A 103 11.04 -8.18 -11.43
CA GLN A 103 10.46 -6.87 -11.12
C GLN A 103 10.80 -6.41 -9.71
N MET A 104 10.92 -7.35 -8.78
CA MET A 104 11.27 -7.11 -7.38
C MET A 104 11.58 -8.43 -6.68
N VAL A 105 12.23 -8.32 -5.53
CA VAL A 105 12.41 -9.41 -4.57
C VAL A 105 11.63 -9.05 -3.30
N ILE A 106 10.81 -9.96 -2.80
CA ILE A 106 10.18 -9.82 -1.48
C ILE A 106 10.93 -10.72 -0.50
N SER A 107 11.62 -10.14 0.48
CA SER A 107 12.18 -10.90 1.60
C SER A 107 11.10 -11.12 2.65
N VAL A 108 11.02 -12.34 3.19
CA VAL A 108 10.00 -12.72 4.19
C VAL A 108 10.67 -13.48 5.34
N GLY A 109 10.32 -13.14 6.57
CA GLY A 109 10.82 -13.81 7.76
C GLY A 109 10.02 -13.45 9.01
N TYR A 110 10.48 -13.94 10.16
CA TYR A 110 9.97 -13.45 11.45
C TYR A 110 10.69 -12.14 11.78
N PRO A 111 9.95 -11.07 12.13
CA PRO A 111 10.56 -9.79 12.45
C PRO A 111 11.34 -9.90 13.77
N ASP A 112 12.57 -9.39 13.79
CA ASP A 112 13.43 -9.26 14.96
C ASP A 112 13.45 -7.83 15.52
N GLU A 113 12.84 -6.88 14.80
CA GLU A 113 12.72 -5.49 15.16
C GLU A 113 11.33 -4.90 14.83
N THR A 114 11.01 -3.79 15.48
CA THR A 114 9.83 -2.96 15.17
C THR A 114 10.31 -1.55 14.86
N PRO A 115 10.59 -1.22 13.58
CA PRO A 115 11.08 0.09 13.20
C PRO A 115 9.98 1.16 13.42
N PRO A 116 10.37 2.43 13.67
CA PRO A 116 9.41 3.52 13.73
C PRO A 116 8.72 3.70 12.38
N GLU A 117 7.43 4.05 12.41
CA GLU A 117 6.68 4.36 11.20
C GLU A 117 7.32 5.55 10.45
N PRO A 118 7.60 5.42 9.14
CA PRO A 118 8.16 6.51 8.37
C PRO A 118 7.15 7.65 8.23
N SER A 119 7.64 8.88 8.06
CA SER A 119 6.77 10.03 7.81
C SER A 119 6.19 9.97 6.40
N GLU A 120 4.87 9.86 6.29
CA GLU A 120 4.17 9.91 5.01
C GLU A 120 3.69 11.32 4.68
N TYR A 121 3.49 11.59 3.39
CA TYR A 121 2.77 12.79 2.98
C TYR A 121 1.33 12.73 3.50
N THR A 122 0.83 13.85 4.01
CA THR A 122 -0.58 13.94 4.39
C THR A 122 -1.48 13.83 3.15
N MET A 123 -2.73 13.42 3.35
CA MET A 123 -3.68 13.23 2.25
C MET A 123 -3.92 14.50 1.45
N GLU A 124 -3.86 15.66 2.10
CA GLU A 124 -3.96 16.97 1.45
C GLU A 124 -2.87 17.16 0.39
N ASN A 125 -1.67 16.62 0.62
CA ASN A 125 -0.56 16.72 -0.34
C ASN A 125 -0.70 15.74 -1.52
N LEU A 126 -1.48 14.66 -1.37
CA LEU A 126 -1.59 13.58 -2.36
C LEU A 126 -2.86 13.68 -3.22
N LEU A 127 -3.93 14.27 -2.68
CA LEU A 127 -5.24 14.26 -3.32
C LEU A 127 -5.53 15.55 -4.10
N TYR A 128 -6.00 15.38 -5.34
CA TYR A 128 -6.55 16.46 -6.16
C TYR A 128 -8.03 16.19 -6.44
N LEU A 129 -8.90 17.15 -6.15
CA LEU A 129 -10.32 17.04 -6.47
C LEU A 129 -10.57 17.43 -7.91
N ASN A 130 -11.25 16.58 -8.68
CA ASN A 130 -11.64 16.75 -10.08
C ASN A 130 -10.51 16.88 -11.11
N LYS A 131 -9.46 17.68 -10.84
CA LYS A 131 -8.38 17.97 -11.81
C LYS A 131 -7.01 17.94 -11.15
N PHE A 132 -6.08 17.17 -11.74
CA PHE A 132 -4.68 17.15 -11.33
C PHE A 132 -4.03 18.53 -11.53
N LYS A 133 -3.46 19.09 -10.45
CA LYS A 133 -2.80 20.42 -10.45
C LYS A 133 -3.66 21.56 -11.02
N GLY A 134 -4.99 21.38 -11.11
CA GLY A 134 -5.90 22.34 -11.72
C GLY A 134 -6.37 23.40 -10.74
N GLY A 135 -5.53 24.38 -10.42
CA GLY A 135 -5.86 25.74 -9.92
C GLY A 135 -6.75 25.95 -8.67
N VAL A 136 -7.51 24.97 -8.19
CA VAL A 136 -8.51 25.17 -7.14
C VAL A 136 -8.48 24.01 -6.15
N SER A 137 -8.02 24.36 -4.93
CA SER A 137 -8.11 23.64 -3.66
C SER A 137 -7.44 22.27 -3.62
N VAL A 138 -6.20 22.27 -3.12
CA VAL A 138 -5.74 21.24 -2.17
C VAL A 138 -6.91 20.95 -1.24
N ILE A 139 -7.37 19.70 -1.21
CA ILE A 139 -8.42 19.28 -0.27
C ILE A 139 -7.87 19.61 1.12
N LYS A 140 -8.45 20.61 1.81
CA LYS A 140 -7.99 21.02 3.15
C LYS A 140 -8.57 20.14 4.25
N ASP A 141 -9.60 19.39 3.91
CA ASP A 141 -10.29 18.46 4.78
C ASP A 141 -10.77 17.28 3.94
N ILE A 142 -10.21 16.09 4.20
CA ILE A 142 -10.54 14.88 3.46
C ILE A 142 -12.03 14.53 3.55
N SER A 143 -12.79 15.03 4.52
CA SER A 143 -14.24 14.78 4.60
C SER A 143 -15.06 15.51 3.52
N GLU A 144 -14.52 16.54 2.86
CA GLU A 144 -15.21 17.33 1.84
C GLU A 144 -15.54 16.52 0.56
N PRO A 145 -14.60 15.79 -0.08
CA PRO A 145 -14.91 14.93 -1.22
C PRO A 145 -15.87 13.78 -0.89
N TRP A 146 -15.81 13.27 0.34
CA TRP A 146 -16.65 12.17 0.79
C TRP A 146 -18.04 12.63 1.25
N GLY A 147 -18.42 13.90 1.08
CA GLY A 147 -19.55 14.64 1.71
C GLY A 147 -20.97 14.04 1.69
N VAL A 148 -21.16 12.80 1.24
CA VAL A 148 -22.37 11.99 1.48
C VAL A 148 -22.03 10.62 2.10
N TYR A 149 -20.90 10.03 1.74
CA TYR A 149 -20.39 8.78 2.33
C TYR A 149 -19.83 8.98 3.73
N SER A 150 -19.09 10.06 3.98
CA SER A 150 -18.59 10.41 5.32
C SER A 150 -19.75 10.59 6.30
N ILE A 151 -20.84 11.25 5.90
CA ILE A 151 -22.04 11.41 6.74
C ILE A 151 -22.72 10.07 7.03
N LYS A 152 -22.82 9.16 6.04
CA LYS A 152 -23.40 7.82 6.24
C LYS A 152 -22.51 6.96 7.13
N VAL A 153 -21.20 6.98 6.93
CA VAL A 153 -20.21 6.29 7.75
C VAL A 153 -20.21 6.87 9.17
N GLU A 154 -20.24 8.18 9.33
CA GLU A 154 -20.28 8.83 10.64
C GLU A 154 -21.57 8.51 11.39
N LYS A 155 -22.71 8.46 10.69
CA LYS A 155 -23.98 7.95 11.27
C LYS A 155 -23.89 6.47 11.65
N ALA A 156 -23.28 5.63 10.82
CA ALA A 156 -23.12 4.21 11.09
C ALA A 156 -22.17 3.97 12.28
N VAL A 157 -21.06 4.70 12.34
CA VAL A 157 -20.10 4.69 13.46
C VAL A 157 -20.77 5.17 14.74
N ARG A 158 -21.54 6.27 14.70
CA ARG A 158 -22.31 6.75 15.86
C ARG A 158 -23.32 5.72 16.34
N ALA A 159 -24.10 5.11 15.43
CA ALA A 159 -25.08 4.07 15.77
C ALA A 159 -24.42 2.83 16.38
N TYR A 160 -23.26 2.42 15.88
CA TYR A 160 -22.46 1.34 16.45
C TYR A 160 -21.91 1.70 17.83
N TYR A 161 -21.41 2.92 18.01
CA TYR A 161 -20.95 3.42 19.31
C TYR A 161 -22.08 3.55 20.34
N ASP A 162 -23.28 3.96 19.93
CA ASP A 162 -24.42 4.06 20.83
C ASP A 162 -24.91 2.66 21.27
N LYS A 163 -24.82 1.65 20.38
CA LYS A 163 -24.99 0.24 20.75
C LYS A 163 -23.89 -0.23 21.72
N LEU A 164 -22.63 0.14 21.49
CA LEU A 164 -21.53 -0.19 22.41
C LEU A 164 -21.70 0.52 23.76
N LYS A 165 -22.17 1.77 23.82
CA LYS A 165 -22.49 2.49 25.07
C LYS A 165 -23.62 1.82 25.85
N GLN A 166 -24.62 1.28 25.16
CA GLN A 166 -25.69 0.49 25.78
C GLN A 166 -25.19 -0.85 26.31
N ALA A 167 -24.23 -1.48 25.62
CA ALA A 167 -23.68 -2.79 25.97
C ALA A 167 -22.52 -2.74 26.99
N THR A 168 -21.76 -1.66 27.03
CA THR A 168 -20.55 -1.51 27.85
C THR A 168 -20.57 -0.13 28.52
N GLY A 169 -20.89 -0.09 29.82
CA GLY A 169 -20.97 1.14 30.61
C GLY A 169 -19.61 1.81 30.88
N ILE A 170 -18.83 2.14 29.84
CA ILE A 170 -17.46 2.66 29.96
C ILE A 170 -17.39 4.16 29.64
N GLY A 171 -17.14 4.96 30.68
CA GLY A 171 -16.24 6.13 30.69
C GLY A 171 -16.60 7.38 29.87
N GLN A 172 -17.55 8.18 30.36
CA GLN A 172 -18.09 9.42 29.73
C GLN A 172 -17.06 10.49 29.28
N LYS A 173 -15.89 10.66 29.92
CA LYS A 173 -15.10 11.91 29.78
C LYS A 173 -14.25 12.03 28.51
N LYS A 174 -13.63 10.95 28.02
CA LYS A 174 -12.76 11.00 26.83
C LYS A 174 -13.56 10.92 25.51
N SER A 175 -14.74 10.31 25.58
CA SER A 175 -15.65 10.16 24.43
C SER A 175 -16.45 11.44 24.16
N GLN A 176 -16.89 12.17 25.19
CA GLN A 176 -17.63 13.43 25.02
C GLN A 176 -16.77 14.55 24.41
N SER A 177 -15.47 14.62 24.72
CA SER A 177 -14.58 15.63 24.12
C SER A 177 -14.39 15.42 22.62
N ILE A 178 -14.21 14.16 22.19
CA ILE A 178 -14.04 13.80 20.78
C ILE A 178 -15.35 14.00 20.01
N ILE A 179 -16.49 13.57 20.58
CA ILE A 179 -17.82 13.77 19.97
C ILE A 179 -18.16 15.27 19.86
N HIS A 180 -17.86 16.07 20.88
CA HIS A 180 -18.07 17.51 20.84
C HIS A 180 -17.18 18.17 19.77
N GLN A 181 -15.91 17.78 19.66
CA GLN A 181 -15.00 18.33 18.65
C GLN A 181 -15.44 17.98 17.22
N LEU A 182 -15.90 16.75 16.98
CA LEU A 182 -16.39 16.30 15.69
C LEU A 182 -17.75 16.94 15.33
N SER A 183 -18.66 17.06 16.30
CA SER A 183 -19.96 17.71 16.09
C SER A 183 -19.84 19.21 15.80
N GLU A 184 -18.95 19.91 16.50
CA GLU A 184 -18.68 21.33 16.23
C GLU A 184 -18.03 21.55 14.87
N ARG A 185 -17.13 20.64 14.46
CA ARG A 185 -16.55 20.65 13.12
C ARG A 185 -17.63 20.43 12.05
N GLY A 186 -18.52 19.46 12.24
CA GLY A 186 -19.62 19.19 11.32
C GLY A 186 -20.58 20.38 11.16
N LYS A 187 -20.97 21.04 12.26
CA LYS A 187 -21.83 22.23 12.21
C LYS A 187 -21.18 23.41 11.47
N LYS A 188 -19.90 23.68 11.73
CA LYS A 188 -19.15 24.75 11.04
C LYS A 188 -19.01 24.49 9.54
N VAL A 189 -18.87 23.23 9.13
CA VAL A 189 -18.85 22.84 7.70
C VAL A 189 -20.23 23.08 7.08
N GLN A 190 -21.31 22.72 7.78
CA GLN A 190 -22.69 22.90 7.31
C GLN A 190 -23.08 24.38 7.15
N GLU A 191 -22.68 25.25 8.08
CA GLU A 191 -22.90 26.70 8.01
C GLU A 191 -22.15 27.35 6.83
N LYS A 192 -20.88 26.96 6.61
CA LYS A 192 -20.09 27.45 5.47
C LYS A 192 -20.62 27.00 4.11
N LEU A 193 -21.19 25.79 4.04
CA LEU A 193 -21.85 25.28 2.83
C LEU A 193 -23.16 26.01 2.53
N GLN A 194 -23.88 26.49 3.55
CA GLN A 194 -25.09 27.29 3.38
C GLN A 194 -24.79 28.74 2.98
N GLN A 195 -23.68 29.33 3.45
CA GLN A 195 -23.25 30.68 3.05
C GLN A 195 -22.74 30.76 1.60
N LYS A 196 -22.14 29.70 1.05
CA LYS A 196 -21.68 29.64 -0.36
C LYS A 196 -22.79 29.44 -1.40
N LYS A 197 -24.06 29.31 -0.97
CA LYS A 197 -25.24 29.13 -1.84
C LYS A 197 -26.04 30.44 -2.08
N LYS A 198 -25.57 31.59 -1.57
CA LYS A 198 -26.01 32.95 -1.94
C LYS A 198 -24.88 33.66 -2.66
#